data_AF-A0A953SRX9-F1
#
_entry.id   AF-A0A953SRX9-F1
#
_cell.length_a   1.000
_cell.length_b   1.000
_cell.length_c   1.000
_cell.angle_alpha   90.00
_cell.angle_beta   90.00
_cell.angle_gamma   90.00
#
_symmetry.space_group_name_H-M   'P 1'
#
loop_
_entity.id
_entity.type
_entity.pdbx_description
1 polymer ?
#
loop_
_entity_poly.entity_id
_entity_poly.type
_entity_poly.pdbx_seq_one_letter_code
_entity_poly.pdbx_strand_id
1 'polypeptide(L)'
;MIREKFLIQLSKEHHDFLILAQLLKKDVPDYKGLPNNLNDKILYAQDKFNSKIKSHFFTEQKIFDYLKDVDHIYTELCSEYENDHKIIERMLLNLNPNFSDIENLNEAGIKIYDHTRKEERLLFQQLQSTLTETQKKEIEKIIDNSKIEEEKDS
;
A
#
# COMPACT_ATOMS: atom_id res chain seq x y z
N MET A 1 4.77 -16.61 -11.21
CA MET A 1 3.64 -17.18 -10.43
C MET A 1 2.42 -16.31 -10.67
N ILE A 2 1.25 -16.90 -10.90
CA ILE A 2 0.00 -16.15 -11.14
C ILE A 2 -0.58 -15.76 -9.78
N ARG A 3 -1.02 -14.50 -9.65
CA ARG A 3 -1.71 -13.99 -8.44
C ARG A 3 -3.08 -14.65 -8.32
N GLU A 4 -3.39 -15.20 -7.15
CA GLU A 4 -4.70 -15.80 -6.89
C GLU A 4 -5.81 -14.76 -6.76
N LYS A 5 -7.04 -15.16 -7.09
CA LYS A 5 -8.20 -14.28 -7.25
C LYS A 5 -8.42 -13.37 -6.03
N PHE A 6 -8.29 -13.92 -4.82
CA PHE A 6 -8.54 -13.18 -3.58
C PHE A 6 -7.59 -12.01 -3.34
N LEU A 7 -6.45 -11.96 -4.03
CA LEU A 7 -5.45 -10.89 -3.89
C LEU A 7 -5.34 -10.00 -5.13
N ILE A 8 -6.10 -10.27 -6.19
CA ILE A 8 -6.06 -9.49 -7.44
C ILE A 8 -6.42 -8.03 -7.18
N GLN A 9 -7.39 -7.78 -6.30
CA GLN A 9 -7.84 -6.42 -5.99
C GLN A 9 -6.71 -5.59 -5.35
N LEU A 10 -6.11 -6.09 -4.27
CA LEU A 10 -4.97 -5.43 -3.61
C LEU A 10 -3.80 -5.23 -4.60
N SER A 11 -3.54 -6.22 -5.46
CA SER A 11 -2.50 -6.10 -6.49
C SER A 11 -2.77 -5.01 -7.52
N LYS A 12 -4.05 -4.68 -7.81
CA LYS A 12 -4.40 -3.55 -8.69
C LYS A 12 -4.12 -2.22 -7.99
N GLU A 13 -4.42 -2.11 -6.71
CA GLU A 13 -4.12 -0.92 -5.91
C GLU A 13 -2.60 -0.72 -5.77
N HIS A 14 -1.85 -1.80 -5.57
CA HIS A 14 -0.38 -1.80 -5.57
C HIS A 14 0.21 -1.24 -6.87
N HIS A 15 -0.44 -1.46 -8.02
CA HIS A 15 0.03 -0.88 -9.27
C HIS A 15 0.03 0.66 -9.23
N ASP A 16 -1.02 1.27 -8.68
CA ASP A 16 -1.09 2.72 -8.52
C ASP A 16 -0.04 3.23 -7.55
N PHE A 17 0.27 2.49 -6.49
CA PHE A 17 1.30 2.85 -5.52
C PHE A 17 2.69 2.73 -6.10
N LEU A 18 2.94 1.73 -6.95
CA LEU A 18 4.19 1.61 -7.68
C LEU A 18 4.38 2.77 -8.66
N ILE A 19 3.32 3.26 -9.31
CA ILE A 19 3.38 4.46 -10.15
C ILE A 19 3.74 5.69 -9.31
N LEU A 20 3.07 5.89 -8.17
CA LEU A 20 3.40 6.97 -7.24
C LEU A 20 4.86 6.86 -6.77
N ALA A 21 5.30 5.66 -6.40
CA ALA A 21 6.66 5.43 -5.94
C ALA A 21 7.70 5.81 -7.01
N GLN A 22 7.43 5.50 -8.28
CA GLN A 22 8.29 5.96 -9.38
C GLN A 22 8.25 7.48 -9.50
N LEU A 23 7.06 8.10 -9.53
CA LEU A 23 6.91 9.56 -9.63
C LEU A 23 7.76 10.34 -8.61
N LEU A 24 7.86 9.82 -7.39
CA LEU A 24 8.57 10.45 -6.28
C LEU A 24 10.08 10.18 -6.24
N LYS A 25 10.56 9.11 -6.90
CA LYS A 25 12.00 8.82 -6.98
C LYS A 25 12.72 9.90 -7.79
N LYS A 26 13.94 10.24 -7.38
CA LYS A 26 14.74 11.29 -8.03
C LYS A 26 15.44 10.82 -9.31
N ASP A 27 15.71 9.52 -9.43
CA ASP A 27 16.51 8.92 -10.50
C ASP A 27 15.64 8.19 -11.54
N VAL A 28 14.49 8.78 -11.91
CA VAL A 28 13.58 8.20 -12.92
C VAL A 28 13.15 9.26 -13.94
N PRO A 29 12.86 8.87 -15.20
CA PRO A 29 12.34 9.80 -16.18
C PRO A 29 10.94 10.30 -15.79
N ASP A 30 10.61 11.50 -16.28
CA ASP A 30 9.25 12.04 -16.16
C ASP A 30 8.24 11.12 -16.85
N TYR A 31 7.10 10.90 -16.18
CA TYR A 31 6.00 10.11 -16.71
C TYR A 31 4.99 11.01 -17.41
N LYS A 32 4.61 10.62 -18.63
CA LYS A 32 3.61 11.35 -19.41
C LYS A 32 2.26 11.37 -18.67
N GLY A 33 1.73 12.57 -18.44
CA GLY A 33 0.45 12.78 -17.76
C GLY A 33 0.54 12.82 -16.23
N LEU A 34 1.75 12.80 -15.66
CA LEU A 34 1.98 13.00 -14.24
C LEU A 34 2.77 14.30 -13.96
N PRO A 35 2.70 14.83 -12.73
CA PRO A 35 3.49 16.00 -12.33
C PRO A 35 5.00 15.83 -12.54
N ASN A 36 5.68 16.90 -12.95
CA ASN A 36 7.14 16.89 -13.14
C ASN A 36 7.90 17.89 -12.26
N ASN A 37 7.20 18.82 -11.60
CA ASN A 37 7.82 19.73 -10.62
C ASN A 37 7.56 19.26 -9.18
N LEU A 38 8.41 19.71 -8.26
CA LEU A 38 8.41 19.31 -6.86
C LEU A 38 7.06 19.52 -6.16
N ASN A 39 6.48 20.72 -6.29
CA ASN A 39 5.25 21.09 -5.59
C ASN A 39 4.06 20.25 -6.04
N ASP A 40 3.90 20.08 -7.35
CA ASP A 40 2.80 19.28 -7.89
C ASP A 40 2.96 17.79 -7.57
N LYS A 41 4.20 17.28 -7.47
CA LYS A 41 4.46 15.91 -6.98
C LYS A 41 4.05 15.74 -5.52
N ILE A 42 4.31 16.72 -4.66
CA ILE A 42 3.88 16.71 -3.25
C ILE A 42 2.36 16.68 -3.15
N LEU A 43 1.69 17.59 -3.85
CA LEU A 43 0.22 17.67 -3.85
C LEU A 43 -0.42 16.37 -4.37
N TYR A 44 0.15 15.80 -5.43
CA TYR A 44 -0.29 14.52 -5.97
C TYR A 44 -0.08 13.36 -4.99
N ALA A 45 1.04 13.32 -4.27
CA ALA A 45 1.29 12.30 -3.27
C ALA A 45 0.28 12.37 -2.10
N GLN A 46 -0.04 13.58 -1.64
CA GLN A 46 -1.06 13.81 -0.61
C GLN A 46 -2.46 13.43 -1.09
N ASP A 47 -2.82 13.76 -2.33
CA ASP A 47 -4.09 13.36 -2.94
C ASP A 47 -4.20 11.83 -3.03
N LYS A 48 -3.16 11.14 -3.51
CA LYS A 48 -3.11 9.68 -3.55
C LYS A 48 -3.17 9.03 -2.17
N PHE A 49 -2.54 9.66 -1.18
CA PHE A 49 -2.64 9.18 0.20
C PHE A 49 -4.10 9.19 0.68
N ASN A 50 -4.78 10.34 0.54
CA ASN A 50 -6.15 10.52 1.02
C ASN A 50 -7.18 9.72 0.23
N SER A 51 -7.00 9.58 -1.08
CA SER A 51 -7.99 8.95 -1.97
C SER A 51 -7.84 7.44 -2.14
N LYS A 52 -6.66 6.87 -1.85
CA LYS A 52 -6.36 5.45 -2.13
C LYS A 52 -5.54 4.74 -1.05
N ILE A 53 -4.37 5.27 -0.68
CA ILE A 53 -3.43 4.53 0.18
C ILE A 53 -4.01 4.31 1.58
N LYS A 54 -4.62 5.34 2.16
CA LYS A 54 -5.18 5.26 3.51
C LYS A 54 -6.22 4.14 3.64
N SER A 55 -7.07 4.01 2.62
CA SER A 55 -8.18 3.06 2.62
C SER A 55 -7.72 1.63 2.33
N HIS A 56 -6.70 1.50 1.48
CA HIS A 56 -5.95 0.26 1.30
C HIS A 56 -5.32 -0.23 2.59
N PHE A 57 -4.55 0.61 3.30
CA PHE A 57 -3.94 0.26 4.59
C PHE A 57 -4.97 -0.15 5.63
N PHE A 58 -6.15 0.48 5.64
CA PHE A 58 -7.25 0.09 6.52
C PHE A 58 -7.78 -1.31 6.19
N THR A 59 -7.91 -1.64 4.90
CA THR A 59 -8.29 -2.99 4.47
C THR A 59 -7.25 -4.02 4.88
N GLU A 60 -5.96 -3.72 4.66
CA GLU A 60 -4.87 -4.61 5.06
C GLU A 60 -4.78 -4.79 6.57
N GLN A 61 -5.02 -3.75 7.38
CA GLN A 61 -5.08 -3.87 8.83
C GLN A 61 -6.11 -4.93 9.26
N LYS A 62 -7.31 -4.94 8.68
CA LYS A 62 -8.31 -5.97 8.97
C LYS A 62 -7.85 -7.37 8.55
N ILE A 63 -7.15 -7.48 7.43
CA ILE A 63 -6.56 -8.74 6.98
C ILE A 63 -5.47 -9.21 7.96
N PHE A 64 -4.60 -8.30 8.42
CA PHE A 64 -3.53 -8.58 9.36
C PHE A 64 -4.08 -9.03 10.72
N ASP A 65 -5.12 -8.37 11.23
CA ASP A 65 -5.80 -8.78 12.45
C ASP A 65 -6.38 -10.19 12.32
N TYR A 66 -7.05 -10.49 11.21
CA TYR A 66 -7.54 -11.84 10.92
C TYR A 66 -6.40 -12.87 10.84
N LEU A 67 -5.29 -12.56 10.17
CA LEU A 67 -4.16 -13.47 10.03
C LEU A 67 -3.49 -13.78 11.36
N LYS A 68 -3.37 -12.78 12.25
CA LYS A 68 -2.84 -12.95 13.62
C LYS A 68 -3.69 -13.93 14.44
N ASP A 69 -5.01 -13.95 14.22
CA ASP A 69 -5.93 -14.91 14.85
C ASP A 69 -5.87 -16.30 14.22
N VAL A 70 -5.53 -16.39 12.94
CA VAL A 70 -5.41 -17.66 12.21
C VAL A 70 -4.21 -18.48 12.70
N ASP A 71 -3.04 -17.86 12.78
CA ASP A 71 -1.80 -18.53 13.18
C ASP A 71 -0.74 -17.52 13.64
N HIS A 72 -0.09 -17.82 14.77
CA HIS A 72 1.01 -17.03 15.33
C HIS A 72 2.17 -16.76 14.36
N ILE A 73 2.37 -17.59 13.33
CA ILE A 73 3.38 -17.37 12.29
C ILE A 73 3.20 -16.02 11.57
N TYR A 74 1.97 -15.48 11.53
CA TYR A 74 1.70 -14.19 10.89
C TYR A 74 1.91 -12.99 11.80
N THR A 75 2.06 -13.18 13.11
CA THR A 75 2.09 -12.06 14.07
C THR A 75 3.26 -11.13 13.86
N GLU A 76 4.47 -11.67 13.78
CA GLU A 76 5.67 -10.86 13.55
C GLU A 76 5.66 -10.26 12.14
N LEU A 77 5.29 -11.08 11.15
CA LEU A 77 5.23 -10.68 9.75
C LEU A 77 4.26 -9.49 9.54
N CYS A 78 3.03 -9.58 10.06
CA CYS A 78 2.04 -8.51 9.93
C CYS A 78 2.43 -7.25 10.70
N SER A 79 3.02 -7.40 11.89
CA SER A 79 3.47 -6.25 12.69
C SER A 79 4.54 -5.43 11.97
N GLU A 80 5.38 -6.07 11.15
CA GLU A 80 6.36 -5.38 10.32
C GLU A 80 5.70 -4.53 9.23
N TYR A 81 4.70 -5.06 8.51
CA TYR A 81 3.96 -4.30 7.50
C TYR A 81 3.15 -3.14 8.11
N GLU A 82 2.53 -3.34 9.28
CA GLU A 82 1.84 -2.27 10.02
C GLU A 82 2.78 -1.14 10.42
N ASN A 83 4.03 -1.46 10.79
CA ASN A 83 5.02 -0.45 11.09
C ASN A 83 5.43 0.31 9.81
N ASP A 84 5.55 -0.38 8.68
CA ASP A 84 5.79 0.24 7.39
C ASP A 84 4.66 1.19 6.99
N HIS A 85 3.39 0.83 7.23
CA HIS A 85 2.23 1.71 7.00
C HIS A 85 2.36 3.02 7.79
N LYS A 86 2.68 2.93 9.09
CA LYS A 86 2.87 4.11 9.96
C LYS A 86 4.00 5.00 9.48
N ILE A 87 5.09 4.41 8.98
CA ILE A 87 6.21 5.17 8.42
C ILE A 87 5.78 5.87 7.14
N ILE A 88 5.17 5.15 6.20
CA ILE A 88 4.73 5.71 4.91
C ILE A 88 3.71 6.83 5.12
N GLU A 89 2.72 6.62 5.97
CA GLU A 89 1.72 7.62 6.33
C GLU A 89 2.39 8.90 6.86
N ARG A 90 3.32 8.78 7.81
CA ARG A 90 4.05 9.93 8.34
C ARG A 90 4.87 10.64 7.26
N MET A 91 5.55 9.90 6.40
CA MET A 91 6.34 10.50 5.32
C MET A 91 5.45 11.29 4.36
N LEU A 92 4.33 10.73 3.93
CA LEU A 92 3.39 11.37 3.00
C LEU A 92 2.70 12.59 3.62
N LEU A 93 2.27 12.51 4.89
CA LEU A 93 1.64 13.62 5.60
C LEU A 93 2.61 14.77 5.91
N ASN A 94 3.91 14.47 6.07
CA ASN A 94 4.94 15.46 6.34
C ASN A 94 5.47 16.16 5.08
N LEU A 95 5.13 15.67 3.87
CA LEU A 95 5.49 16.37 2.64
C LEU A 95 4.81 17.74 2.62
N ASN A 96 5.59 18.80 2.41
CA ASN A 96 5.11 20.17 2.41
C ASN A 96 5.82 20.99 1.31
N PRO A 97 5.08 21.67 0.41
CA PRO A 97 5.68 22.45 -0.67
C PRO A 97 6.67 23.54 -0.24
N ASN A 98 6.59 24.00 1.01
CA ASN A 98 7.47 25.06 1.53
C ASN A 98 8.75 24.52 2.21
N PHE A 99 8.78 23.24 2.58
CA PHE A 99 9.84 22.69 3.44
C PHE A 99 10.46 21.40 2.91
N SER A 100 9.75 20.66 2.05
CA SER A 100 10.24 19.41 1.49
C SER A 100 11.08 19.66 0.25
N ASP A 101 12.09 18.83 0.08
CA ASP A 101 12.95 18.79 -1.11
C ASP A 101 12.82 17.46 -1.85
N ILE A 102 13.60 17.32 -2.92
CA ILE A 102 13.60 16.12 -3.76
C ILE A 102 14.06 14.87 -3.01
N GLU A 103 14.88 15.00 -1.95
CA GLU A 103 15.33 13.85 -1.17
C GLU A 103 14.20 13.32 -0.28
N ASN A 104 13.37 14.20 0.29
CA ASN A 104 12.17 13.76 1.03
C ASN A 104 11.21 12.95 0.14
N LEU A 105 11.00 13.40 -1.11
CA LEU A 105 10.17 12.66 -2.07
C LEU A 105 10.83 11.32 -2.41
N ASN A 106 12.14 11.32 -2.67
CA ASN A 106 12.86 10.13 -3.05
C ASN A 106 12.81 9.05 -1.95
N GLU A 107 13.00 9.44 -0.69
CA GLU A 107 12.86 8.54 0.46
C GLU A 107 11.46 7.94 0.54
N ALA A 108 10.40 8.77 0.39
CA ALA A 108 9.02 8.28 0.39
C ALA A 108 8.77 7.30 -0.78
N GLY A 109 9.26 7.63 -1.97
CA GLY A 109 9.14 6.78 -3.16
C GLY A 109 9.88 5.45 -3.02
N ILE A 110 11.06 5.44 -2.40
CA ILE A 110 11.78 4.19 -2.08
C ILE A 110 10.98 3.36 -1.08
N LYS A 111 10.51 3.97 0.01
CA LYS A 111 9.80 3.26 1.07
C LYS A 111 8.49 2.62 0.57
N ILE A 112 7.70 3.36 -0.22
CA ILE A 112 6.46 2.83 -0.83
C ILE A 112 6.81 1.66 -1.76
N TYR A 113 7.80 1.83 -2.63
CA TYR A 113 8.21 0.77 -3.56
C TYR A 113 8.63 -0.50 -2.83
N ASP A 114 9.50 -0.38 -1.82
CA ASP A 114 10.04 -1.51 -1.10
C ASP A 114 8.96 -2.24 -0.31
N HIS A 115 8.09 -1.51 0.38
CA HIS A 115 6.95 -2.06 1.11
C HIS A 115 6.00 -2.83 0.16
N THR A 116 5.50 -2.17 -0.90
CA THR A 116 4.58 -2.79 -1.87
C THR A 116 5.19 -4.03 -2.53
N ARG A 117 6.48 -3.98 -2.91
CA ARG A 117 7.15 -5.14 -3.50
C ARG A 117 7.37 -6.27 -2.50
N LYS A 118 7.63 -5.93 -1.24
CA LYS A 118 7.81 -6.91 -0.19
C LYS A 118 6.50 -7.67 0.08
N GLU A 119 5.37 -6.98 0.15
CA GLU A 119 4.07 -7.63 0.31
C GLU A 119 3.75 -8.56 -0.86
N GLU A 120 3.89 -8.07 -2.10
CA GLU A 120 3.61 -8.89 -3.27
C GLU A 120 4.48 -10.15 -3.35
N ARG A 121 5.76 -10.03 -2.98
CA ARG A 121 6.76 -11.09 -3.16
C ARG A 121 6.86 -12.03 -1.96
N LEU A 122 6.56 -11.57 -0.75
CA LEU A 122 6.71 -12.37 0.46
C LEU A 122 5.34 -12.70 1.03
N LEU A 123 4.61 -11.69 1.51
CA LEU A 123 3.33 -11.91 2.19
C LEU A 123 2.34 -12.63 1.28
N PHE A 124 2.05 -12.06 0.10
CA PHE A 124 1.06 -12.62 -0.80
C PHE A 124 1.46 -14.02 -1.33
N GLN A 125 2.75 -14.31 -1.45
CA GLN A 125 3.20 -15.66 -1.81
C GLN A 125 2.96 -16.64 -0.67
N GLN A 126 3.25 -16.23 0.56
CA GLN A 126 3.00 -17.03 1.74
C GLN A 126 1.51 -17.30 1.92
N LEU A 127 0.65 -16.27 1.86
CA LEU A 127 -0.80 -16.45 1.99
C LEU A 127 -1.36 -17.45 0.96
N GLN A 128 -0.87 -17.40 -0.28
CA GLN A 128 -1.29 -18.35 -1.32
C GLN A 128 -0.86 -19.79 -1.03
N SER A 129 0.30 -19.99 -0.39
CA SER A 129 0.84 -21.33 -0.14
C SER A 129 0.34 -21.96 1.17
N THR A 130 -0.03 -21.16 2.16
CA THR A 130 -0.34 -21.64 3.51
C THR A 130 -1.82 -21.57 3.88
N LEU A 131 -2.60 -20.65 3.29
CA LEU A 131 -4.02 -20.53 3.64
C LEU A 131 -4.88 -21.61 2.99
N THR A 132 -5.84 -22.11 3.74
CA THR A 132 -6.94 -22.94 3.23
C THR A 132 -7.92 -22.13 2.41
N GLU A 133 -8.69 -22.78 1.54
CA GLU A 133 -9.73 -22.12 0.75
C GLU A 133 -10.77 -21.38 1.60
N THR A 134 -11.08 -21.87 2.80
CA THR A 134 -11.97 -21.18 3.74
C THR A 134 -11.35 -19.87 4.22
N GLN A 135 -10.06 -19.89 4.61
CA GLN A 135 -9.36 -18.68 5.06
C GLN A 135 -9.20 -17.66 3.93
N LYS A 136 -8.91 -18.11 2.70
CA LYS A 136 -8.86 -17.24 1.51
C LYS A 136 -10.21 -16.54 1.27
N LYS A 137 -11.32 -17.27 1.40
CA LYS A 137 -12.68 -16.68 1.28
C LYS A 137 -12.98 -15.65 2.36
N GLU A 138 -12.45 -15.80 3.57
CA GLU A 138 -12.62 -14.76 4.59
C GLU A 138 -11.85 -13.49 4.25
N ILE A 139 -10.64 -13.61 3.68
CA ILE A 139 -9.93 -12.45 3.15
C ILE A 139 -10.72 -11.78 2.01
N GLU A 140 -11.32 -12.54 1.10
CA GLU A 140 -12.19 -11.97 0.05
C GLU A 140 -13.34 -11.15 0.66
N LYS A 141 -14.00 -11.66 1.69
CA LYS A 141 -15.08 -10.93 2.38
C LYS A 141 -14.57 -9.67 3.08
N ILE A 142 -13.39 -9.71 3.70
CA ILE A 142 -12.79 -8.52 4.33
C ILE A 142 -12.58 -7.43 3.27
N ILE A 143 -12.01 -7.80 2.12
CA ILE A 143 -11.77 -6.87 1.00
C ILE A 143 -13.09 -6.28 0.48
N ASP A 144 -14.11 -7.11 0.28
CA ASP A 144 -15.41 -6.65 -0.22
C ASP A 144 -16.14 -5.74 0.79
N ASN A 145 -16.07 -6.05 2.08
CA ASN A 145 -16.71 -5.26 3.12
C ASN A 145 -16.05 -3.89 3.33
N SER A 146 -14.72 -3.81 3.25
CA SER A 146 -14.02 -2.52 3.41
C SER A 146 -14.39 -1.51 2.32
N LYS A 147 -14.70 -1.97 1.10
CA LYS A 147 -15.20 -1.09 0.03
C LYS A 147 -16.57 -0.49 0.34
N ILE A 148 -17.46 -1.28 0.95
CA ILE A 148 -18.80 -0.83 1.32
C ILE A 148 -18.72 0.24 2.42
N GLU A 149 -17.74 0.15 3.31
CA GLU A 149 -17.50 1.17 4.33
C GLU A 149 -16.96 2.47 3.71
N GLU A 150 -16.03 2.39 2.75
CA GLU A 150 -15.54 3.56 1.99
C GLU A 150 -16.65 4.31 1.24
N GLU A 151 -17.60 3.58 0.62
CA GLU A 151 -18.73 4.17 -0.12
C GLU A 151 -19.76 4.88 0.78
N LYS A 152 -19.81 4.57 2.08
CA LYS A 152 -20.74 5.20 3.02
C LYS A 152 -20.20 6.48 3.66
N ASP A 153 -18.88 6.61 3.70
CA ASP A 153 -18.17 7.75 4.29
C ASP A 153 -17.71 8.79 3.23
N SER A 154 -18.01 8.55 1.94
CA SER A 154 -17.74 9.44 0.80
C SER A 154 -18.98 10.21 0.34
#